data_AF-A0A7V6G5R9-F1
#
_entry.id   AF-A0A7V6G5R9-F1
#
_cell.length_a   1.000
_cell.length_b   1.000
_cell.length_c   1.000
_cell.angle_alpha   90.00
_cell.angle_beta   90.00
_cell.angle_gamma   90.00
#
_symmetry.space_group_name_H-M   'P 1'
#
loop_
_entity.id
_entity.type
_entity.pdbx_description
1 polymer ?
#
loop_
_entity_poly.entity_id
_entity_poly.type
_entity_poly.pdbx_seq_one_letter_code
_entity_poly.pdbx_strand_id
1 'polypeptide(L)'
;MKQYVKYLSILLIILMFFVSHAMSQKNFYIVKNDHTGETEYNHFTKNTLSDEEVFIFENDTLLQKLVLNKIDSTEFNFTLLSTNKLRNQTAQIEGVASNKEGIIEVDENEEGEVYLVYVYTFEGDCYLEFRVDIESFKIVKIFAADCITINSFCPFFSVGLLKKVE
;
A
#
# COMPACT_ATOMS: atom_id res chain seq x y z
N MET A 1 32.86 14.75 12.73
CA MET A 1 32.05 15.95 12.42
C MET A 1 31.04 15.76 11.28
N LYS A 2 31.33 15.00 10.20
CA LYS A 2 30.38 14.80 9.07
C LYS A 2 29.14 13.93 9.38
N GLN A 3 29.21 13.06 10.38
CA GLN A 3 28.13 12.11 10.70
C GLN A 3 26.97 12.77 11.47
N TYR A 4 27.27 13.71 12.37
CA TYR A 4 26.26 14.47 13.13
C TYR A 4 25.38 15.39 12.26
N VAL A 5 25.93 15.90 11.15
CA VAL A 5 25.19 16.77 10.22
C VAL A 5 24.10 15.99 9.46
N LYS A 6 24.32 14.69 9.18
CA LYS A 6 23.32 13.82 8.55
C LYS A 6 22.13 13.51 9.46
N TYR A 7 22.37 13.20 10.74
CA TYR A 7 21.29 12.96 11.70
C TYR A 7 20.47 14.23 12.00
N LEU A 8 21.13 15.39 12.05
CA LEU A 8 20.44 16.67 12.24
C LEU A 8 19.54 17.03 11.05
N SER A 9 19.94 16.68 9.82
CA SER A 9 19.14 16.92 8.61
C SER A 9 17.95 15.96 8.51
N ILE A 10 18.12 14.68 8.88
CA ILE A 10 17.01 13.71 8.96
C ILE A 10 15.99 14.14 10.02
N LEU A 11 16.44 14.61 11.19
CA LEU A 11 15.56 15.11 12.26
C LEU A 11 14.76 16.36 11.83
N LEU A 12 15.38 17.26 11.06
CA LEU A 12 14.73 18.46 10.52
C LEU A 12 13.65 18.13 9.47
N ILE A 13 13.88 17.12 8.63
CA ILE A 13 12.89 16.65 7.65
C ILE A 13 11.67 16.05 8.37
N ILE A 14 11.89 15.22 9.40
CA ILE A 14 10.83 14.63 10.23
C ILE A 14 9.95 15.74 10.85
N LEU A 15 10.56 16.82 11.36
CA LEU A 15 9.83 17.94 11.96
C LEU A 15 8.99 18.75 10.94
N MET A 16 9.40 18.84 9.67
CA MET A 16 8.61 19.56 8.65
C MET A 16 7.36 18.80 8.19
N PHE A 17 7.35 17.47 8.26
CA PHE A 17 6.18 16.65 7.89
C PHE A 17 5.04 16.72 8.91
N PHE A 18 5.33 17.01 10.18
CA PHE A 18 4.28 17.17 11.21
C PHE A 18 3.48 18.47 11.08
N VAL A 19 4.03 19.51 10.44
CA VAL A 19 3.33 20.81 10.31
C VAL A 19 2.34 20.84 9.14
N SER A 20 2.46 19.92 8.18
CA SER A 20 1.61 19.88 6.97
C SER A 20 0.36 19.00 7.09
N HIS A 21 0.20 18.22 8.17
CA HIS A 21 -0.97 17.34 8.39
C HIS A 21 -2.19 18.03 9.01
N ALA A 22 -2.15 19.34 9.26
CA ALA A 22 -3.24 20.09 9.87
C ALA A 22 -4.02 20.97 8.88
N MET A 23 -4.55 20.43 7.79
CA MET A 23 -5.65 21.08 7.07
C MET A 23 -6.40 20.11 6.14
N SER A 24 -7.46 19.47 6.65
CA SER A 24 -8.50 18.87 5.81
C SER A 24 -9.74 19.75 5.93
N GLN A 25 -10.00 20.58 4.91
CA GLN A 25 -11.21 21.42 4.84
C GLN A 25 -12.38 20.57 4.32
N LYS A 26 -13.37 20.32 5.17
CA LYS A 26 -14.66 19.75 4.76
C LYS A 26 -15.58 20.88 4.30
N ASN A 27 -15.90 20.93 3.02
CA ASN A 27 -16.93 21.84 2.49
C ASN A 27 -18.30 21.14 2.48
N PHE A 28 -19.27 21.74 3.16
CA PHE A 28 -20.68 21.37 3.12
C PHE A 28 -21.41 22.33 2.17
N TYR A 29 -22.26 21.80 1.29
CA TYR A 29 -23.22 22.61 0.54
C TYR A 29 -24.62 22.04 0.67
N ILE A 30 -25.60 22.92 0.85
CA ILE A 30 -27.02 22.60 0.96
C ILE A 30 -27.64 22.74 -0.43
N VAL A 31 -28.23 21.67 -0.95
CA VAL A 31 -29.08 21.73 -2.15
C VAL A 31 -30.54 21.79 -1.69
N LYS A 32 -31.26 22.83 -2.08
CA LYS A 32 -32.73 22.90 -1.93
C LYS A 32 -33.37 22.37 -3.20
N ASN A 33 -34.13 21.29 -3.09
CA ASN A 33 -35.08 20.89 -4.13
C ASN A 33 -36.44 21.51 -3.82
N ASP A 34 -36.93 22.36 -4.72
CA ASP A 34 -38.30 22.82 -4.72
C ASP A 34 -39.19 21.68 -5.23
N HIS A 35 -39.63 20.82 -4.30
CA HIS A 35 -40.93 20.16 -4.24
C HIS A 35 -40.84 19.01 -3.22
N THR A 36 -41.64 19.13 -2.15
CA THR A 36 -41.66 18.35 -0.89
C THR A 36 -40.58 18.76 0.12
N GLY A 37 -41.03 19.28 1.26
CA GLY A 37 -40.20 19.88 2.31
C GLY A 37 -39.52 18.87 3.23
N GLU A 38 -38.83 17.88 2.66
CA GLU A 38 -38.01 16.93 3.43
C GLU A 38 -36.52 17.18 3.13
N THR A 39 -35.79 17.61 4.16
CA THR A 39 -34.32 17.67 4.15
C THR A 39 -33.76 16.27 4.27
N GLU A 40 -33.41 15.64 3.15
CA GLU A 40 -32.57 14.45 3.14
C GLU A 40 -31.09 14.85 3.21
N TYR A 41 -30.41 14.37 4.26
CA TYR A 41 -28.96 14.40 4.36
C TYR A 41 -28.35 13.31 3.48
N ASN A 42 -28.25 13.58 2.17
CA ASN A 42 -27.57 12.66 1.27
C ASN A 42 -26.06 12.82 1.41
N HIS A 43 -25.42 11.87 2.09
CA HIS A 43 -23.96 11.72 2.13
C HIS A 43 -23.48 11.24 0.75
N PHE A 44 -23.34 12.17 -0.19
CA PHE A 44 -22.69 11.88 -1.45
C PHE A 44 -21.17 11.86 -1.20
N THR A 45 -20.64 10.68 -0.93
CA THR A 45 -19.20 10.45 -0.98
C THR A 45 -18.78 10.76 -2.41
N LYS A 46 -18.12 11.90 -2.60
CA LYS A 46 -17.41 12.20 -3.85
C LYS A 46 -16.54 10.98 -4.14
N ASN A 47 -16.87 10.26 -5.20
CA ASN A 47 -16.05 9.18 -5.74
C ASN A 47 -14.77 9.85 -6.24
N THR A 48 -13.86 10.11 -5.31
CA THR A 48 -12.47 10.42 -5.61
C THR A 48 -11.97 9.17 -6.30
N LEU A 49 -11.59 9.27 -7.57
CA LEU A 49 -10.79 8.22 -8.20
C LEU A 49 -9.70 7.89 -7.20
N SER A 50 -9.74 6.69 -6.60
CA SER A 50 -8.62 6.23 -5.80
C SER A 50 -7.45 6.14 -6.75
N ASP A 51 -6.34 6.80 -6.41
CA ASP A 51 -5.08 6.63 -7.13
C ASP A 51 -4.70 5.15 -6.97
N GLU A 52 -5.06 4.35 -7.98
CA GLU A 52 -4.75 2.93 -8.05
C GLU A 52 -3.27 2.80 -8.40
N GLU A 53 -2.53 2.11 -7.54
CA GLU A 53 -1.11 1.90 -7.68
C GLU A 53 -0.85 0.42 -7.96
N VAL A 54 -0.29 0.14 -9.13
CA VAL A 54 -0.10 -1.24 -9.62
C VAL A 54 1.38 -1.59 -9.58
N PHE A 55 1.70 -2.71 -8.94
CA PHE A 55 3.06 -3.25 -8.83
C PHE A 55 3.11 -4.65 -9.41
N ILE A 56 4.15 -4.95 -10.19
CA ILE A 56 4.31 -6.22 -10.90
C ILE A 56 5.71 -6.79 -10.69
N PHE A 57 5.77 -8.08 -10.43
CA PHE A 57 6.95 -8.92 -10.62
C PHE A 57 6.60 -10.00 -11.64
N GLU A 58 7.46 -10.22 -12.63
CA GLU A 58 7.26 -11.27 -13.62
C GLU A 58 8.58 -11.95 -13.98
N ASN A 59 8.55 -13.28 -14.04
CA ASN A 59 9.58 -14.10 -14.67
C ASN A 59 8.94 -15.18 -15.56
N ASP A 60 9.72 -16.14 -16.05
CA ASP A 60 9.23 -17.22 -16.93
C ASP A 60 8.17 -18.11 -16.28
N THR A 61 8.17 -18.21 -14.95
CA THR A 61 7.36 -19.17 -14.18
C THR A 61 6.22 -18.54 -13.37
N LEU A 62 6.39 -17.29 -12.95
CA LEU A 62 5.55 -16.62 -11.98
C LEU A 62 5.28 -15.19 -12.41
N LEU A 63 4.01 -14.78 -12.30
CA LEU A 63 3.58 -13.39 -12.35
C LEU A 63 2.92 -13.06 -11.00
N GLN A 64 3.42 -12.05 -10.32
CA GLN A 64 2.77 -11.47 -9.15
C GLN A 64 2.34 -10.03 -9.48
N LYS A 65 1.09 -9.71 -9.16
CA LYS A 65 0.54 -8.36 -9.33
C LYS A 65 -0.11 -7.93 -8.02
N LEU A 66 0.37 -6.84 -7.46
CA LEU A 66 -0.24 -6.17 -6.32
C LEU A 66 -0.90 -4.88 -6.81
N VAL A 67 -2.16 -4.71 -6.49
CA VAL A 67 -2.92 -3.47 -6.70
C VAL A 67 -3.17 -2.86 -5.34
N LEU A 68 -2.82 -1.59 -5.16
CA LEU A 68 -3.05 -0.82 -3.95
C LEU A 68 -3.96 0.37 -4.27
N ASN A 69 -5.01 0.53 -3.47
CA ASN A 69 -5.92 1.66 -3.53
C ASN A 69 -5.89 2.35 -2.17
N LYS A 70 -5.36 3.58 -2.14
CA LYS A 70 -5.19 4.32 -0.87
C LYS A 70 -6.55 4.65 -0.25
N ILE A 71 -6.73 4.27 1.00
CA ILE A 71 -7.89 4.67 1.81
C ILE A 71 -7.53 5.94 2.59
N ASP A 72 -6.42 5.89 3.32
CA ASP A 72 -5.86 7.03 4.05
C ASP A 72 -4.32 6.94 4.15
N SER A 73 -3.69 7.71 5.03
CA SER A 73 -2.22 7.69 5.22
C SER A 73 -1.67 6.36 5.73
N THR A 74 -2.50 5.55 6.37
CA THR A 74 -2.12 4.33 7.09
C THR A 74 -2.78 3.07 6.53
N GLU A 75 -3.78 3.17 5.65
CA GLU A 75 -4.54 2.03 5.15
C GLU A 75 -4.63 2.00 3.61
N PHE A 76 -4.51 0.78 3.07
CA PHE A 76 -4.73 0.48 1.65
C PHE A 76 -5.75 -0.65 1.50
N ASN A 77 -6.71 -0.46 0.60
CA ASN A 77 -7.38 -1.59 -0.05
C ASN A 77 -6.37 -2.24 -0.99
N PHE A 78 -6.24 -3.57 -0.96
CA PHE A 78 -5.32 -4.27 -1.84
C PHE A 78 -5.94 -5.49 -2.52
N THR A 79 -5.38 -5.84 -3.68
CA THR A 79 -5.57 -7.13 -4.34
C THR A 79 -4.20 -7.66 -4.77
N LEU A 80 -3.84 -8.85 -4.31
CA LEU A 80 -2.63 -9.57 -4.70
C LEU A 80 -3.00 -10.81 -5.51
N LEU A 81 -2.49 -10.85 -6.73
CA LEU A 81 -2.60 -11.97 -7.65
C LEU A 81 -1.26 -12.68 -7.76
N SER A 82 -1.28 -14.01 -7.71
CA SER A 82 -0.13 -14.86 -7.97
C SER A 82 -0.49 -15.89 -9.03
N THR A 83 0.19 -15.82 -10.17
CA THR A 83 -0.09 -16.66 -11.34
C THR A 83 1.10 -17.54 -11.67
N ASN A 84 0.91 -18.85 -11.58
CA ASN A 84 1.84 -19.84 -12.09
C ASN A 84 1.66 -19.99 -13.61
N LYS A 85 2.61 -19.45 -14.38
CA LYS A 85 2.56 -19.42 -15.85
C LYS A 85 2.70 -20.82 -16.46
N LEU A 86 3.44 -21.72 -15.82
CA LEU A 86 3.64 -23.09 -16.31
C LEU A 86 2.38 -23.96 -16.15
N ARG A 87 1.56 -23.68 -15.14
CA ARG A 87 0.35 -24.45 -14.83
C ARG A 87 -0.95 -23.74 -15.22
N ASN A 88 -0.86 -22.50 -15.69
CA ASN A 88 -2.00 -21.63 -15.96
C ASN A 88 -2.99 -21.57 -14.78
N GLN A 89 -2.44 -21.40 -13.58
CA GLN A 89 -3.19 -21.30 -12.33
C GLN A 89 -2.96 -19.94 -11.70
N THR A 90 -4.03 -19.35 -11.16
CA THR A 90 -3.97 -18.07 -10.45
C THR A 90 -4.61 -18.22 -9.09
N ALA A 91 -3.96 -17.69 -8.06
CA ALA A 91 -4.51 -17.45 -6.74
C ALA A 91 -4.65 -15.94 -6.51
N GLN A 92 -5.66 -15.56 -5.73
CA GLN A 92 -5.96 -14.18 -5.39
C GLN A 92 -6.20 -14.06 -3.89
N ILE A 93 -5.76 -12.94 -3.33
CA ILE A 93 -6.12 -12.49 -2.00
C ILE A 93 -6.34 -10.99 -2.03
N GLU A 94 -7.30 -10.52 -1.25
CA GLU A 94 -7.68 -9.11 -1.18
C GLU A 94 -8.12 -8.76 0.23
N GLY A 95 -8.04 -7.48 0.56
CA GLY A 95 -8.42 -7.00 1.88
C GLY A 95 -7.98 -5.57 2.12
N VAL A 96 -7.95 -5.19 3.40
CA VAL A 96 -7.44 -3.89 3.86
C VAL A 96 -6.18 -4.14 4.66
N ALA A 97 -5.05 -3.67 4.15
CA ALA A 97 -3.79 -3.71 4.88
C ALA A 97 -3.54 -2.38 5.58
N SER A 98 -2.93 -2.43 6.76
CA SER A 98 -2.73 -1.25 7.60
C SER A 98 -1.32 -1.15 8.17
N ASN A 99 -0.83 0.08 8.30
CA ASN A 99 0.37 0.43 9.05
C ASN A 99 -0.02 1.30 10.26
N LYS A 100 -0.81 0.73 11.19
CA LYS A 100 -1.33 1.48 12.36
C LYS A 100 -0.24 1.83 13.37
N GLU A 101 0.82 1.05 13.41
CA GLU A 101 1.94 1.24 14.34
C GLU A 101 3.02 2.19 13.78
N GLY A 102 2.87 2.66 12.53
CA GLY A 102 3.86 3.50 11.88
C GLY A 102 5.22 2.82 11.75
N ILE A 103 5.23 1.49 11.61
CA ILE A 103 6.45 0.69 11.54
C ILE A 103 7.20 1.08 10.27
N ILE A 104 8.47 1.40 10.50
CA ILE A 104 9.47 1.65 9.46
C ILE A 104 10.59 0.64 9.66
N GLU A 105 10.92 -0.08 8.60
CA GLU A 105 11.99 -1.07 8.59
C GLU A 105 13.05 -0.72 7.55
N VAL A 106 14.15 -1.46 7.58
CA VAL A 106 15.26 -1.37 6.64
C VAL A 106 15.28 -2.63 5.78
N ASP A 107 15.20 -2.46 4.47
CA ASP A 107 15.34 -3.55 3.50
C ASP A 107 16.59 -3.32 2.62
N GLU A 108 16.99 -4.35 1.90
CA GLU A 108 18.11 -4.37 0.95
C GLU A 108 17.63 -4.90 -0.40
N ASN A 109 18.00 -4.23 -1.50
CA ASN A 109 17.63 -4.65 -2.86
C ASN A 109 18.61 -5.72 -3.40
N GLU A 110 18.42 -6.15 -4.65
CA GLU A 110 19.24 -7.21 -5.27
C GLU A 110 20.70 -6.77 -5.46
N GLU A 111 20.96 -5.47 -5.54
CA GLU A 111 22.27 -4.83 -5.68
C GLU A 111 22.99 -4.58 -4.34
N GLY A 112 22.33 -4.86 -3.21
CA GLY A 112 22.87 -4.61 -1.87
C GLY A 112 22.66 -3.17 -1.37
N GLU A 113 21.83 -2.38 -2.05
CA GLU A 113 21.50 -1.02 -1.62
C GLU A 113 20.39 -1.06 -0.57
N VAL A 114 20.60 -0.30 0.51
CA VAL A 114 19.72 -0.25 1.67
C VAL A 114 18.70 0.88 1.51
N TYR A 115 17.44 0.59 1.79
CA TYR A 115 16.33 1.56 1.71
C TYR A 115 15.32 1.39 2.86
N LEU A 116 14.53 2.44 3.12
CA LEU A 116 13.52 2.45 4.18
C LEU A 116 12.15 2.06 3.63
N VAL A 117 11.41 1.27 4.40
CA VAL A 117 10.10 0.77 4.00
C VAL A 117 9.04 0.99 5.07
N TYR A 118 7.81 1.29 4.65
CA TYR A 118 6.63 1.16 5.50
C TYR A 118 6.14 -0.28 5.48
N VAL A 119 5.84 -0.81 6.66
CA VAL A 119 5.29 -2.17 6.81
C VAL A 119 3.77 -2.11 6.91
N TYR A 120 3.09 -2.76 5.97
CA TYR A 120 1.64 -2.92 5.98
C TYR A 120 1.29 -4.39 6.20
N THR A 121 0.38 -4.63 7.14
CA THR A 121 -0.08 -5.98 7.48
C THR A 121 -1.57 -6.14 7.23
N PHE A 122 -1.94 -7.36 6.84
CA PHE A 122 -3.32 -7.82 6.76
C PHE A 122 -3.43 -9.13 7.54
N GLU A 123 -4.45 -9.22 8.40
CA GLU A 123 -4.78 -10.41 9.17
C GLU A 123 -6.23 -10.80 8.87
N GLY A 124 -6.40 -11.89 8.12
CA GLY A 124 -7.69 -12.52 7.82
C GLY A 124 -7.54 -14.02 7.70
N ASP A 125 -8.11 -14.63 6.67
CA ASP A 125 -7.89 -16.05 6.32
C ASP A 125 -6.45 -16.34 5.86
N CYS A 126 -5.66 -15.28 5.73
CA CYS A 126 -4.23 -15.30 5.56
C CYS A 126 -3.62 -14.12 6.29
N TYR A 127 -2.42 -14.32 6.81
CA TYR A 127 -1.53 -13.24 7.22
C TYR A 127 -0.70 -12.80 6.01
N LEU A 128 -0.69 -11.51 5.72
CA LEU A 128 0.19 -10.89 4.74
C LEU A 128 0.94 -9.72 5.36
N GLU A 129 2.24 -9.65 5.06
CA GLU A 129 3.07 -8.47 5.31
C GLU A 129 3.67 -8.02 3.98
N PHE A 130 3.39 -6.78 3.59
CA PHE A 130 4.09 -6.15 2.47
C PHE A 130 4.75 -4.85 2.87
N ARG A 131 5.92 -4.63 2.28
CA ARG A 131 6.83 -3.54 2.58
C ARG A 131 6.94 -2.64 1.37
N VAL A 132 6.61 -1.37 1.55
CA VAL A 132 6.57 -0.38 0.47
C VAL A 132 7.69 0.63 0.69
N ASP A 133 8.49 0.89 -0.36
CA ASP A 133 9.54 1.90 -0.29
C ASP A 133 8.95 3.28 0.02
N ILE A 134 9.52 3.92 1.04
CA ILE A 134 9.05 5.22 1.54
C ILE A 134 9.45 6.35 0.58
N GLU A 135 10.61 6.26 -0.05
CA GLU A 135 11.18 7.40 -0.77
C GLU A 135 10.56 7.55 -2.17
N SER A 136 10.58 6.46 -2.95
CA SER A 136 10.14 6.51 -4.34
C SER A 136 8.73 5.96 -4.53
N PHE A 137 8.24 5.13 -3.60
CA PHE A 137 7.00 4.37 -3.75
C PHE A 137 6.96 3.55 -5.06
N LYS A 138 8.13 3.16 -5.59
CA LYS A 138 8.25 2.44 -6.86
C LYS A 138 8.42 0.94 -6.70
N ILE A 139 8.72 0.47 -5.49
CA ILE A 139 8.96 -0.95 -5.22
C ILE A 139 8.17 -1.42 -4.00
N VAL A 140 7.70 -2.66 -4.08
CA VAL A 140 7.04 -3.37 -2.99
C VAL A 140 7.60 -4.78 -2.89
N LYS A 141 7.70 -5.29 -1.65
CA LYS A 141 8.03 -6.68 -1.36
C LYS A 141 6.92 -7.29 -0.52
N ILE A 142 6.36 -8.43 -0.92
CA ILE A 142 5.55 -9.25 -0.03
C ILE A 142 6.51 -10.06 0.83
N PHE A 143 6.77 -9.57 2.04
CA PHE A 143 7.80 -10.10 2.93
C PHE A 143 7.37 -11.43 3.57
N ALA A 144 6.10 -11.52 3.98
CA ALA A 144 5.54 -12.72 4.59
C ALA A 144 4.13 -12.99 4.06
N ALA A 145 3.82 -14.28 3.91
CA ALA A 145 2.49 -14.77 3.59
C ALA A 145 2.25 -16.12 4.26
N ASP A 146 1.30 -16.19 5.18
CA ASP A 146 0.90 -17.43 5.86
C ASP A 146 -0.62 -17.59 5.79
N CYS A 147 -1.08 -18.47 4.90
CA CYS A 147 -2.49 -18.64 4.58
C CYS A 147 -3.02 -19.97 5.07
N ILE A 148 -4.26 -20.00 5.57
CA ILE A 148 -4.94 -21.22 6.02
C ILE A 148 -5.03 -22.25 4.87
N THR A 149 -5.26 -21.77 3.65
CA THR A 149 -5.25 -22.59 2.43
C THR A 149 -4.07 -22.20 1.55
N ILE A 150 -3.02 -23.04 1.56
CA ILE A 150 -1.82 -22.81 0.75
C ILE A 150 -2.00 -23.47 -0.61
N ASN A 151 -2.08 -22.67 -1.68
CA ASN A 151 -1.80 -23.17 -3.03
C ASN A 151 -0.29 -23.17 -3.25
N SER A 152 0.35 -24.34 -3.09
CA SER A 152 1.79 -24.49 -3.22
C SER A 152 2.35 -24.12 -4.60
N PHE A 153 1.51 -24.01 -5.63
CA PHE A 153 1.91 -23.59 -6.97
C PHE A 153 1.82 -22.09 -7.20
N CYS A 154 1.06 -21.35 -6.39
CA CYS A 154 0.84 -19.91 -6.54
C CYS A 154 1.17 -19.19 -5.22
N PRO A 155 2.48 -19.04 -4.88
CA PRO A 155 2.88 -18.43 -3.62
C PRO A 155 2.51 -16.94 -3.58
N PHE A 156 2.09 -16.46 -2.42
CA PHE A 156 1.84 -15.02 -2.21
C PHE A 156 3.07 -14.26 -1.74
N PHE A 157 4.03 -14.91 -1.06
CA PHE A 157 5.31 -14.27 -0.73
C PHE A 157 6.07 -13.92 -2.02
N SER A 158 6.82 -12.82 -1.98
CA SER A 158 7.60 -12.35 -3.11
C SER A 158 8.88 -13.17 -3.28
N VAL A 159 9.13 -13.63 -4.51
CA VAL A 159 10.45 -14.17 -4.89
C VAL A 159 11.43 -13.08 -5.33
N GLY A 160 10.94 -11.86 -5.57
CA GLY A 160 11.70 -10.67 -5.95
C GLY A 160 10.87 -9.39 -5.74
N LEU A 161 11.46 -8.22 -5.97
CA LEU A 161 10.77 -6.95 -5.80
C LEU A 161 9.71 -6.73 -6.89
N LEU A 162 8.49 -6.38 -6.48
CA LEU A 162 7.44 -5.92 -7.40
C LEU A 162 7.70 -4.44 -7.71
N LYS A 163 7.68 -4.09 -8.99
CA LYS A 163 7.94 -2.73 -9.48
C LYS A 163 6.66 -2.05 -9.90
N LYS A 164 6.51 -0.77 -9.57
CA LYS A 164 5.37 0.04 -9.98
C LYS A 164 5.30 0.14 -11.51
N VAL A 165 4.10 0.00 -12.05
CA VAL A 165 3.81 0.21 -13.48
C VAL A 165 3.51 1.70 -13.66
N GLU A 166 4.21 2.33 -14.60
CA GLU A 166 4.02 3.74 -14.98
C GLU A 166 2.87 3.93 -15.97
#